data_AF-A0A9E1TY64-F1
#
_entry.id   AF-A0A9E1TY64-F1
#
_cell.length_a   1.000
_cell.length_b   1.000
_cell.length_c   1.000
_cell.angle_alpha   90.00
_cell.angle_beta   90.00
_cell.angle_gamma   90.00
#
_symmetry.space_group_name_H-M   'P 1'
#
loop_
_entity.id
_entity.type
_entity.pdbx_description
1 polymer ?
#
loop_
_entity_poly.entity_id
_entity_poly.type
_entity_poly.pdbx_seq_one_letter_code
_entity_poly.pdbx_strand_id
1 'polypeptide(L)'
;MKMPSSNAVNGHLLNRAVLVLNANYSPMMICTAKRAICMDYLDKVQVLVNYNDQVHSPSLSLDLPSVIKIHDYVRYDNLSVDLNRKNIIARDEHVCQYCGISRIPITIDHIIPKGKGGLDTWENLVAACKPCNQKKGDKTPEEANML
;
A
#
# COMPACT_ATOMS: atom_id res chain seq x y z
N MET A 1 -3.76 -2.69 22.92
CA MET A 1 -3.86 -3.07 21.50
C MET A 1 -5.29 -2.75 21.05
N LYS A 2 -5.51 -1.58 20.45
CA LYS A 2 -6.86 -1.12 20.09
C LYS A 2 -7.34 -1.90 18.86
N MET A 3 -8.37 -2.74 19.06
CA MET A 3 -9.23 -3.22 17.99
C MET A 3 -9.71 -2.01 17.19
N PRO A 4 -9.59 -1.99 15.85
CA PRO A 4 -10.12 -0.87 15.08
C PRO A 4 -11.64 -0.81 15.29
N SER A 5 -12.05 0.37 15.70
CA SER A 5 -13.42 0.78 16.01
C SER A 5 -14.40 0.43 14.89
N SER A 6 -15.52 -0.15 15.30
CA SER A 6 -16.79 -0.19 14.59
C SER A 6 -17.15 1.19 14.04
N ASN A 7 -16.93 1.41 12.74
CA ASN A 7 -17.67 2.31 11.84
C ASN A 7 -16.93 2.53 10.52
N ALA A 8 -16.77 1.45 9.75
CA ALA A 8 -16.54 1.55 8.31
C ALA A 8 -17.73 0.88 7.61
N VAL A 9 -18.86 1.57 7.53
CA VAL A 9 -19.84 1.30 6.48
C VAL A 9 -19.15 1.68 5.17
N ASN A 10 -18.61 0.71 4.45
CA ASN A 10 -18.10 0.89 3.09
C ASN A 10 -18.44 -0.33 2.22
N GLY A 11 -19.63 -0.29 1.63
CA GLY A 11 -19.95 -0.69 0.25
C GLY A 11 -19.82 -2.16 -0.15
N HIS A 12 -20.96 -2.86 -0.22
CA HIS A 12 -21.14 -4.15 -0.91
C HIS A 12 -20.48 -5.38 -0.24
N LEU A 13 -21.27 -6.45 -0.04
CA LEU A 13 -20.89 -7.72 0.61
C LEU A 13 -19.57 -8.30 0.04
N LEU A 14 -19.34 -8.07 -1.26
CA LEU A 14 -18.16 -8.50 -2.01
C LEU A 14 -16.85 -7.73 -1.71
N ASN A 15 -16.91 -6.56 -1.07
CA ASN A 15 -15.71 -5.78 -0.71
C ASN A 15 -15.25 -6.01 0.73
N ARG A 16 -15.93 -6.89 1.49
CA ARG A 16 -15.48 -7.23 2.85
C ARG A 16 -14.06 -7.78 2.83
N ALA A 17 -13.31 -7.42 3.87
CA ALA A 17 -11.95 -7.89 4.07
C ALA A 17 -11.94 -9.41 4.25
N VAL A 18 -10.93 -10.10 3.72
CA VAL A 18 -10.69 -11.54 3.92
C VAL A 18 -9.22 -11.70 4.22
N LEU A 19 -8.90 -12.41 5.30
CA LEU A 19 -7.51 -12.70 5.66
C LEU A 19 -6.98 -13.82 4.77
N VAL A 20 -5.85 -13.56 4.11
CA VAL A 20 -5.12 -14.55 3.32
C VAL A 20 -3.93 -15.04 4.13
N LEU A 21 -3.90 -16.35 4.39
CA LEU A 21 -2.80 -17.04 5.02
C LEU A 21 -1.92 -17.70 3.97
N ASN A 22 -0.64 -17.79 4.30
CA ASN A 22 0.33 -18.61 3.58
C ASN A 22 0.09 -20.11 3.88
N ALA A 23 0.71 -21.01 3.11
CA ALA A 23 0.52 -22.47 3.27
C ALA A 23 0.90 -23.00 4.67
N ASN A 24 1.80 -22.30 5.38
CA ASN A 24 2.20 -22.58 6.77
C ASN A 24 1.34 -21.85 7.83
N TYR A 25 0.17 -21.31 7.45
CA TYR A 25 -0.74 -20.55 8.30
C TYR A 25 -0.23 -19.17 8.76
N SER A 26 0.95 -18.69 8.30
CA SER A 26 1.37 -17.34 8.61
C SER A 26 0.47 -16.31 7.90
N PRO A 27 0.05 -15.21 8.56
CA PRO A 27 -0.67 -14.13 7.91
C PRO A 27 0.14 -13.55 6.75
N MET A 28 -0.48 -13.39 5.57
CA MET A 28 0.19 -12.86 4.38
C MET A 28 -0.35 -11.49 3.99
N MET A 29 -1.66 -11.38 3.76
CA MET A 29 -2.28 -10.12 3.36
C MET A 29 -3.79 -10.14 3.62
N ILE A 30 -4.46 -9.00 3.35
CA ILE A 30 -5.91 -8.90 3.31
C ILE A 30 -6.34 -8.67 1.86
N CYS A 31 -7.34 -9.42 1.38
CA CYS A 31 -7.98 -9.18 0.09
C CYS A 31 -9.48 -8.90 0.26
N THR A 32 -10.19 -8.63 -0.84
CA THR A 32 -11.65 -8.52 -0.83
C THR A 32 -12.30 -9.88 -0.95
N ALA A 33 -13.53 -10.01 -0.44
CA ALA A 33 -14.32 -11.24 -0.56
C ALA A 33 -14.59 -11.65 -2.01
N LYS A 34 -14.77 -10.68 -2.92
CA LYS A 34 -14.84 -10.93 -4.37
C LYS A 34 -13.62 -11.71 -4.86
N ARG A 35 -12.42 -11.26 -4.48
CA ARG A 35 -11.17 -11.88 -4.90
C ARG A 35 -11.02 -13.27 -4.25
N ALA A 36 -11.41 -13.41 -2.99
CA ALA A 36 -11.39 -14.70 -2.29
C ALA A 36 -12.29 -15.74 -2.99
N ILE A 37 -13.53 -15.37 -3.33
CA ILE A 37 -14.45 -16.24 -4.09
C ILE A 37 -13.85 -16.62 -5.44
N CYS A 38 -13.26 -15.67 -6.18
CA CYS A 38 -12.60 -15.99 -7.44
C CYS A 38 -11.41 -16.95 -7.26
N MET A 39 -10.64 -16.82 -6.19
CA MET A 39 -9.49 -17.71 -5.93
C MET A 39 -9.95 -19.11 -5.51
N ASP A 40 -11.02 -19.21 -4.73
CA ASP A 40 -11.64 -20.48 -4.33
C ASP A 40 -12.23 -21.21 -5.54
N TYR A 41 -13.01 -20.49 -6.37
CA TYR A 41 -13.57 -21.03 -7.61
C TYR A 41 -12.49 -21.54 -8.59
N LEU A 42 -11.30 -20.91 -8.58
CA LEU A 42 -10.16 -21.31 -9.41
C LEU A 42 -9.27 -22.37 -8.74
N ASP A 43 -9.68 -22.94 -7.61
CA ASP A 43 -8.94 -23.96 -6.83
C ASP A 43 -7.52 -23.52 -6.47
N LYS A 44 -7.35 -22.24 -6.11
CA LYS A 44 -6.06 -21.65 -5.72
C LYS A 44 -5.87 -21.55 -4.22
N VAL A 45 -6.95 -21.72 -3.46
CA VAL A 45 -6.98 -21.52 -2.01
C VAL A 45 -7.90 -22.53 -1.35
N GLN A 46 -7.61 -22.81 -0.09
CA GLN A 46 -8.50 -23.48 0.84
C GLN A 46 -9.24 -22.44 1.68
N VAL A 47 -10.57 -22.47 1.70
CA VAL A 47 -11.37 -21.68 2.65
C VAL A 47 -11.30 -22.31 4.04
N LEU A 48 -10.92 -21.53 5.05
CA LEU A 48 -10.78 -22.00 6.43
C LEU A 48 -11.94 -21.55 7.32
N VAL A 49 -12.42 -20.31 7.13
CA VAL A 49 -13.50 -19.71 7.91
C VAL A 49 -14.35 -18.83 6.99
N ASN A 50 -15.66 -18.80 7.25
CA ASN A 50 -16.63 -17.98 6.56
C ASN A 50 -17.19 -16.88 7.48
N TYR A 51 -17.76 -15.84 6.89
CA TYR A 51 -18.68 -14.93 7.56
C TYR A 51 -20.05 -15.59 7.72
N ASN A 52 -20.93 -14.98 8.53
CA ASN A 52 -22.33 -15.38 8.65
C ASN A 52 -23.21 -14.74 7.56
N ASP A 53 -22.67 -14.63 6.34
CA ASP A 53 -23.31 -13.99 5.20
C ASP A 53 -23.13 -14.89 3.97
N GLN A 54 -24.07 -14.79 3.02
CA GLN A 54 -24.03 -15.52 1.76
C GLN A 54 -24.05 -14.56 0.57
N VAL A 55 -23.42 -14.99 -0.52
CA VAL A 55 -23.48 -14.36 -1.84
C VAL A 55 -24.38 -15.18 -2.73
N HIS A 56 -25.27 -14.50 -3.45
CA HIS A 56 -26.25 -15.15 -4.31
C HIS A 56 -26.06 -14.77 -5.78
N SER A 57 -26.29 -15.74 -6.64
CA SER A 57 -26.71 -15.58 -8.03
C SER A 57 -28.12 -16.15 -8.17
N PRO A 58 -28.82 -15.93 -9.30
CA PRO A 58 -30.13 -16.53 -9.53
C PRO A 58 -30.16 -18.07 -9.42
N SER A 59 -29.00 -18.74 -9.55
CA SER A 59 -28.90 -20.21 -9.55
C SER A 59 -27.93 -20.78 -8.50
N LEU A 60 -27.26 -19.94 -7.70
CA LEU A 60 -26.19 -20.37 -6.80
C LEU A 60 -26.16 -19.53 -5.53
N SER A 61 -25.97 -20.17 -4.39
CA SER A 61 -25.67 -19.52 -3.11
C SER A 61 -24.31 -20.00 -2.63
N LEU A 62 -23.43 -19.07 -2.26
CA LEU A 62 -22.09 -19.32 -1.76
C LEU A 62 -21.92 -18.68 -0.39
N ASP A 63 -21.29 -19.39 0.55
CA ASP A 63 -20.88 -18.78 1.80
C ASP A 63 -19.77 -17.74 1.56
N LEU A 64 -19.83 -16.62 2.28
CA LEU A 64 -18.86 -15.55 2.12
C LEU A 64 -17.58 -15.88 2.89
N PRO A 65 -16.42 -16.08 2.24
CA PRO A 65 -15.17 -16.41 2.93
C PRO A 65 -14.69 -15.25 3.81
N SER A 66 -14.10 -15.57 4.97
CA SER A 66 -13.48 -14.61 5.91
C SER A 66 -11.99 -14.89 6.14
N VAL A 67 -11.57 -16.15 6.06
CA VAL A 67 -10.16 -16.56 6.11
C VAL A 67 -9.90 -17.66 5.06
N ILE A 68 -8.88 -17.45 4.24
CA ILE A 68 -8.44 -18.40 3.20
C ILE A 68 -6.95 -18.68 3.34
N LYS A 69 -6.50 -19.84 2.85
CA LYS A 69 -5.10 -20.27 2.85
C LYS A 69 -4.68 -20.66 1.44
N ILE A 70 -3.56 -20.14 0.95
CA ILE A 70 -2.99 -20.58 -0.33
C ILE A 70 -2.45 -22.01 -0.23
N HIS A 71 -2.46 -22.75 -1.34
CA HIS A 71 -1.93 -24.12 -1.37
C HIS A 71 -0.40 -24.15 -1.33
N ASP A 72 0.24 -23.35 -2.18
CA ASP A 72 1.70 -23.32 -2.29
C ASP A 72 2.32 -22.30 -1.35
N TYR A 73 3.38 -22.70 -0.68
CA TYR A 73 4.12 -21.80 0.20
C TYR A 73 4.79 -20.69 -0.62
N VAL A 74 4.41 -19.44 -0.35
CA VAL A 74 5.05 -18.27 -0.94
C VAL A 74 6.07 -17.73 0.04
N ARG A 75 7.36 -17.74 -0.33
CA ARG A 75 8.35 -16.96 0.39
C ARG A 75 8.05 -15.47 0.17
N TYR A 76 7.67 -14.80 1.25
CA TYR A 76 7.50 -13.37 1.27
C TYR A 76 8.77 -12.75 1.85
N ASP A 77 9.72 -12.44 0.97
CA ASP A 77 10.99 -11.82 1.38
C ASP A 77 10.84 -10.30 1.65
N ASN A 78 9.62 -9.76 1.52
CA ASN A 78 9.36 -8.33 1.47
C ASN A 78 8.97 -7.74 2.83
N LEU A 79 9.95 -7.62 3.73
CA LEU A 79 9.94 -6.52 4.71
C LEU A 79 10.35 -5.17 4.09
N SER A 80 10.70 -5.15 2.79
CA SER A 80 11.03 -3.92 2.07
C SER A 80 9.77 -3.09 1.84
N VAL A 81 9.74 -1.90 2.39
CA VAL A 81 8.75 -0.87 2.04
C VAL A 81 8.95 -0.52 0.56
N ASP A 82 7.88 -0.59 -0.24
CA ASP A 82 7.94 -0.23 -1.65
C ASP A 82 8.32 1.25 -1.82
N LEU A 83 9.23 1.55 -2.74
CA LEU A 83 9.55 2.92 -3.11
C LEU A 83 8.40 3.51 -3.93
N ASN A 84 7.54 4.29 -3.28
CA ASN A 84 6.49 5.04 -3.94
C ASN A 84 6.26 6.39 -3.25
N ARG A 85 5.57 7.29 -3.95
CA ARG A 85 5.29 8.66 -3.49
C ARG A 85 4.62 8.70 -2.11
N LYS A 86 3.67 7.81 -1.82
CA LYS A 86 2.97 7.77 -0.54
C LYS A 86 3.95 7.44 0.59
N ASN A 87 4.82 6.46 0.39
CA ASN A 87 5.77 6.02 1.40
C ASN A 87 6.90 7.04 1.60
N ILE A 88 7.37 7.74 0.57
CA ILE A 88 8.34 8.83 0.70
C ILE A 88 7.75 9.99 1.52
N ILE A 89 6.52 10.43 1.19
CA ILE A 89 5.85 11.50 1.95
C ILE A 89 5.60 11.09 3.40
N ALA A 90 5.23 9.83 3.64
CA ALA A 90 5.03 9.31 4.99
C ALA A 90 6.35 9.23 5.79
N ARG A 91 7.44 8.78 5.16
CA ARG A 91 8.79 8.78 5.75
C ARG A 91 9.21 10.19 6.18
N ASP A 92 8.94 11.17 5.33
CA ASP A 92 9.31 12.57 5.54
C ASP A 92 8.28 13.34 6.38
N GLU A 93 7.36 12.64 7.06
CA GLU A 93 6.34 13.19 7.96
C GLU A 93 5.47 14.29 7.34
N HIS A 94 5.28 14.26 6.00
CA HIS A 94 4.59 15.33 5.27
C HIS A 94 5.25 16.71 5.45
N VAL A 95 6.56 16.75 5.67
CA VAL A 95 7.38 17.95 5.83
C VAL A 95 8.35 18.09 4.66
N CYS A 96 8.50 19.32 4.17
CA CYS A 96 9.50 19.62 3.15
C CYS A 96 10.91 19.43 3.70
N GLN A 97 11.69 18.53 3.10
CA GLN A 97 13.06 18.22 3.53
C GLN A 97 14.06 19.38 3.30
N TYR A 98 13.68 20.37 2.49
CA TYR A 98 14.54 21.53 2.24
C TYR A 98 14.28 22.73 3.16
N CYS A 99 13.06 22.90 3.67
CA CYS A 99 12.73 24.08 4.50
C CYS A 99 12.14 23.75 5.86
N GLY A 100 11.86 22.47 6.14
CA GLY A 100 11.29 22.02 7.40
C GLY A 100 9.82 22.40 7.61
N ILE A 101 9.16 23.03 6.63
CA ILE A 101 7.76 23.46 6.77
C ILE A 101 6.83 22.43 6.13
N SER A 102 5.82 21.99 6.87
CA SER A 102 4.70 21.23 6.29
C SER A 102 3.84 22.16 5.43
N ARG A 103 3.85 21.94 4.11
CA ARG A 103 3.08 22.71 3.13
C ARG A 103 2.40 21.78 2.14
N ILE A 104 1.15 22.09 1.81
CA ILE A 104 0.36 21.38 0.80
C ILE A 104 0.20 22.30 -0.44
N PRO A 105 0.33 21.79 -1.68
CA PRO A 105 0.68 20.42 -2.02
C PRO A 105 2.17 20.14 -1.83
N ILE A 106 2.47 18.99 -1.22
CA ILE A 106 3.82 18.45 -1.15
C ILE A 106 4.11 17.67 -2.44
N THR A 107 5.33 17.74 -2.94
CA THR A 107 5.79 17.04 -4.14
C THR A 107 6.93 16.10 -3.79
N ILE A 108 7.31 15.22 -4.72
CA ILE A 108 8.55 14.46 -4.63
C ILE A 108 9.58 15.17 -5.50
N ASP A 109 10.79 15.30 -5.00
CA ASP A 109 11.94 15.84 -5.73
C ASP A 109 13.14 14.91 -5.58
N HIS A 110 14.03 14.96 -6.57
CA HIS A 110 15.30 14.24 -6.55
C HIS A 110 16.40 15.14 -6.00
N ILE A 111 17.12 14.73 -4.96
CA ILE A 111 18.28 15.47 -4.42
C ILE A 111 19.30 15.72 -5.55
N ILE A 112 19.71 14.66 -6.23
CA ILE A 112 20.45 14.71 -7.49
C ILE A 112 19.43 14.71 -8.63
N PRO A 113 19.31 15.79 -9.43
CA PRO A 113 18.34 15.86 -10.53
C PRO A 113 18.51 14.74 -11.55
N LYS A 114 17.40 14.29 -12.17
CA LYS A 114 17.45 13.26 -13.23
C LYS A 114 18.38 13.65 -14.39
N GLY A 115 18.39 14.93 -14.78
CA GLY A 115 19.29 15.44 -15.83
C GLY A 115 20.78 15.30 -15.50
N LYS A 116 21.13 15.09 -14.23
CA LYS A 116 22.50 14.85 -13.73
C LYS A 116 22.76 13.39 -13.36
N GLY A 117 21.89 12.47 -13.78
CA GLY A 117 22.02 11.03 -13.49
C GLY A 117 21.39 10.59 -12.17
N GLY A 118 20.56 11.42 -11.54
CA GLY A 118 19.84 11.05 -10.33
C GLY A 118 18.91 9.85 -10.50
N LEU A 119 19.08 8.85 -9.64
CA LEU A 119 18.29 7.62 -9.65
C LEU A 119 17.02 7.73 -8.80
N ASP A 120 16.03 6.88 -9.09
CA ASP A 120 14.84 6.71 -8.26
C ASP A 120 15.18 5.77 -7.08
N THR A 121 15.83 6.29 -6.04
CA THR A 121 16.20 5.54 -4.82
C THR A 121 15.63 6.21 -3.56
N TRP A 122 15.61 5.47 -2.45
CA TRP A 122 15.17 6.01 -1.16
C TRP A 122 16.01 7.21 -0.72
N GLU A 123 17.32 7.15 -0.96
CA GLU A 123 18.27 8.18 -0.55
C GLU A 123 18.18 9.43 -1.43
N ASN A 124 17.73 9.28 -2.67
CA ASN A 124 17.69 10.39 -3.63
C ASN A 124 16.32 11.06 -3.73
N LEU A 125 15.23 10.41 -3.30
CA LEU A 125 13.88 10.97 -3.37
C LEU A 125 13.45 11.54 -2.01
N VAL A 126 12.98 12.79 -2.02
CA VAL A 126 12.51 13.50 -0.82
C VAL A 126 11.20 14.23 -1.05
N ALA A 127 10.46 14.46 0.02
CA ALA A 127 9.29 15.31 0.03
C ALA A 127 9.71 16.79 0.02
N ALA A 128 9.24 17.53 -0.97
CA ALA A 128 9.57 18.94 -1.16
C ALA A 128 8.30 19.76 -1.41
N CYS A 129 8.17 20.91 -0.74
CA CYS A 129 7.09 21.84 -1.06
C CYS A 129 7.33 22.46 -2.44
N LYS A 130 6.23 22.83 -3.13
CA LYS A 130 6.30 23.36 -4.50
C LYS A 130 7.29 24.54 -4.67
N PRO A 131 7.35 25.55 -3.77
CA PRO A 131 8.32 26.64 -3.90
C PRO A 131 9.78 26.18 -3.82
N CYS A 132 10.12 25.30 -2.88
CA CYS A 132 11.48 24.77 -2.74
C CYS A 132 11.86 23.90 -3.94
N ASN A 133 10.96 23.02 -4.37
CA ASN A 133 11.17 22.17 -5.54
C ASN A 133 11.43 23.01 -6.81
N GLN A 134 10.63 24.07 -7.01
CA GLN A 134 10.82 25.00 -8.13
C GLN A 134 12.12 25.82 -8.01
N LYS A 135 12.49 26.28 -6.80
CA LYS A 135 13.75 26.99 -6.56
C LYS A 135 14.96 26.11 -6.91
N LYS A 136 14.92 24.83 -6.54
CA LYS A 136 15.96 23.86 -6.87
C LYS A 136 16.01 23.58 -8.37
N GLY A 137 14.88 23.16 -8.97
CA GLY A 137 14.83 22.76 -10.37
C GLY A 137 15.88 21.68 -10.70
N ASP A 138 16.62 21.88 -11.80
CA ASP A 138 17.69 20.96 -12.25
C ASP A 138 19.04 21.16 -11.54
N LYS A 139 19.04 21.86 -10.41
CA LYS A 139 20.22 22.04 -9.55
C LYS A 139 20.22 21.03 -8.40
N THR A 140 21.39 20.77 -7.85
CA THR A 140 21.54 20.15 -6.52
C THR A 140 21.14 21.14 -5.41
N PRO A 141 20.79 20.70 -4.19
CA PRO A 141 20.49 21.60 -3.09
C PRO A 141 21.60 22.60 -2.79
N GLU A 142 22.87 22.18 -2.92
CA GLU A 142 24.06 23.01 -2.77
C GLU A 142 24.08 24.13 -3.83
N GLU A 143 23.92 23.78 -5.11
CA GLU A 143 23.86 24.76 -6.20
C GLU A 143 22.66 25.71 -6.11
N ALA A 144 21.59 25.28 -5.44
CA ALA A 144 20.39 26.09 -5.20
C ALA A 144 20.46 26.93 -3.91
N ASN A 145 21.52 26.79 -3.11
CA ASN A 145 21.67 27.39 -1.77
C ASN A 145 20.45 27.08 -0.89
N MET A 146 20.22 25.78 -0.67
CA MET A 146 19.10 25.23 0.09
C MET A 146 19.54 24.32 1.26
N LEU A 147 20.85 24.31 1.55
CA LEU A 147 21.47 23.65 2.70
C LEU A 147 22.08 24.69 3.63
#